data_AF-A0A060VWB0-F1
#
_entry.id   AF-A0A060VWB0-F1
#
_cell.length_a   1.000
_cell.length_b   1.000
_cell.length_c   1.000
_cell.angle_alpha   90.00
_cell.angle_beta   90.00
_cell.angle_gamma   90.00
#
_symmetry.space_group_name_H-M   'P 1'
#
loop_
_entity.id
_entity.type
_entity.pdbx_description
1 polymer ?
#
loop_
_entity_poly.entity_id
_entity_poly.type
_entity_poly.pdbx_seq_one_letter_code
_entity_poly.pdbx_strand_id
1 'polypeptide(L)'
;MLHVTFIFLFSIGGCSVPVAVHTEVKDSQLYLTGAVYSLDGSDSLKETMQTSIASDNKVEERVDEQVQRVGVTANNMPGPAQDASEKLGLDLANLLLSKGAKEILTVARQLNDAR
;
A
#
# COMPACT_ATOMS: atom_id res chain seq x y z
N MET A 1 6.97 4.71 -7.33
CA MET A 1 5.78 3.84 -7.49
C MET A 1 5.92 2.51 -6.74
N LEU A 2 7.04 1.76 -6.89
CA LEU A 2 7.31 0.51 -6.14
C LEU A 2 7.11 0.62 -4.61
N HIS A 3 7.41 1.79 -4.07
CA HIS A 3 7.32 2.14 -2.66
C HIS A 3 5.93 1.89 -2.04
N VAL A 4 4.88 2.30 -2.74
CA VAL A 4 3.51 2.38 -2.21
C VAL A 4 2.89 1.00 -2.07
N THR A 5 3.12 0.20 -3.11
CA THR A 5 2.76 -1.22 -3.18
C THR A 5 3.37 -1.99 -2.01
N PHE A 6 4.62 -1.68 -1.67
CA PHE A 6 5.35 -2.37 -0.60
C PHE A 6 4.83 -1.98 0.79
N ILE A 7 4.49 -0.70 1.03
CA ILE A 7 3.87 -0.25 2.28
C ILE A 7 2.55 -0.98 2.53
N PHE A 8 1.68 -1.04 1.52
CA PHE A 8 0.40 -1.74 1.63
C PHE A 8 0.58 -3.22 1.97
N LEU A 9 1.47 -3.92 1.25
CA LEU A 9 1.75 -5.34 1.50
C LEU A 9 2.33 -5.59 2.90
N PHE A 10 3.22 -4.70 3.36
CA PHE A 10 3.81 -4.79 4.69
C PHE A 10 2.75 -4.62 5.79
N SER A 11 1.83 -3.67 5.63
CA SER A 11 0.76 -3.43 6.61
C SER A 11 -0.30 -4.55 6.67
N ILE A 12 -0.55 -5.24 5.55
CA ILE A 12 -1.58 -6.28 5.47
C ILE A 12 -1.09 -7.65 5.95
N GLY A 13 0.20 -7.96 5.82
CA GLY A 13 0.74 -9.23 6.37
C GLY A 13 1.76 -9.98 5.51
N GLY A 14 2.30 -9.37 4.45
CA GLY A 14 3.45 -9.92 3.71
C GLY A 14 3.14 -11.08 2.76
N CYS A 15 4.19 -11.83 2.38
CA CYS A 15 4.19 -12.80 1.27
C CYS A 15 3.39 -14.10 1.53
N SER A 16 3.09 -14.42 2.79
CA SER A 16 2.52 -15.71 3.19
C SER A 16 0.98 -15.74 3.19
N VAL A 17 0.35 -14.67 2.71
CA VAL A 17 -1.11 -14.53 2.68
C VAL A 17 -1.57 -14.03 1.30
N PRO A 18 -2.76 -14.45 0.83
CA PRO A 18 -3.27 -14.11 -0.50
C PRO A 18 -3.73 -12.64 -0.59
N VAL A 19 -2.75 -11.77 -0.83
CA VAL A 19 -2.92 -10.32 -0.94
C VAL A 19 -2.53 -9.89 -2.36
N ALA A 20 -3.30 -8.99 -2.96
CA ALA A 20 -3.01 -8.41 -4.25
C ALA A 20 -3.07 -6.88 -4.17
N VAL A 21 -2.26 -6.25 -5.01
CA VAL A 21 -2.22 -4.78 -5.12
C VAL A 21 -2.01 -4.39 -6.57
N HIS A 22 -2.74 -3.38 -7.01
CA HIS A 22 -2.63 -2.77 -8.31
C HIS A 22 -2.46 -1.26 -8.14
N THR A 23 -1.45 -0.71 -8.80
CA THR A 23 -1.13 0.71 -8.71
C THR A 23 -1.13 1.30 -10.11
N GLU A 24 -1.82 2.41 -10.30
CA GLU A 24 -1.88 3.14 -11.56
C GLU A 24 -1.57 4.61 -11.31
N VAL A 25 -0.78 5.23 -12.19
CA VAL A 25 -0.56 6.68 -12.17
C VAL A 25 -1.14 7.25 -13.46
N LYS A 26 -2.10 8.17 -13.31
CA LYS A 26 -2.77 8.83 -14.43
C LYS A 26 -3.07 10.27 -14.05
N ASP A 27 -2.78 11.21 -14.96
CA ASP A 27 -3.11 12.63 -14.80
C ASP A 27 -2.62 13.25 -13.46
N SER A 28 -1.40 12.90 -13.03
CA SER A 28 -0.82 13.30 -11.72
C SER A 28 -1.57 12.79 -10.49
N GLN A 29 -2.41 11.77 -10.65
CA GLN A 29 -3.09 11.07 -9.59
C GLN A 29 -2.53 9.65 -9.48
N LEU A 30 -2.22 9.24 -8.25
CA LEU A 30 -1.86 7.88 -7.91
C LEU A 30 -3.11 7.15 -7.43
N TYR A 31 -3.45 6.05 -8.09
CA TYR A 31 -4.53 5.14 -7.72
C TYR A 31 -3.91 3.87 -7.15
N LEU A 32 -4.42 3.43 -6.00
CA LEU A 32 -3.99 2.23 -5.32
C LEU A 32 -5.21 1.36 -5.03
N THR A 33 -5.24 0.17 -5.63
CA THR A 33 -6.23 -0.86 -5.38
C THR A 33 -5.58 -1.98 -4.59
N GLY A 34 -6.17 -2.31 -3.44
CA GLY A 34 -5.70 -3.35 -2.54
C GLY A 34 -6.78 -4.41 -2.39
N ALA A 35 -6.39 -5.68 -2.39
CA ALA A 35 -7.32 -6.78 -2.21
C ALA A 35 -6.75 -7.87 -1.31
N VAL A 36 -7.63 -8.50 -0.54
CA VAL A 36 -7.36 -9.69 0.27
C VAL A 36 -8.37 -10.77 -0.10
N TYR A 37 -7.91 -12.01 -0.09
CA TYR A 37 -8.72 -13.17 -0.49
C TYR A 37 -8.64 -14.26 0.58
N SER A 38 -9.63 -15.14 0.64
CA SER A 38 -9.46 -16.45 1.27
C SER A 38 -8.59 -17.34 0.38
N LEU A 39 -8.04 -18.44 0.92
CA LEU A 39 -7.20 -19.35 0.11
C LEU A 39 -7.94 -20.03 -1.05
N ASP A 40 -9.24 -20.26 -0.87
CA ASP A 40 -10.14 -20.80 -1.90
C ASP A 40 -10.74 -19.71 -2.80
N GLY A 41 -10.52 -18.43 -2.47
CA GLY A 41 -11.04 -17.28 -3.20
C GLY A 41 -12.55 -17.03 -3.05
N SER A 42 -13.23 -17.74 -2.15
CA SER A 42 -14.67 -17.57 -1.89
C SER A 42 -15.00 -16.25 -1.22
N ASP A 43 -14.15 -15.81 -0.29
CA ASP A 43 -14.23 -14.51 0.37
C ASP A 43 -13.17 -13.56 -0.17
N SER A 44 -13.57 -12.31 -0.40
CA SER A 44 -12.63 -11.27 -0.81
C SER A 44 -13.07 -9.88 -0.35
N LEU A 45 -12.09 -9.04 -0.05
CA LEU A 45 -12.29 -7.61 0.16
C LEU A 45 -11.36 -6.88 -0.78
N LYS A 46 -11.90 -5.94 -1.56
CA LYS A 46 -11.16 -5.15 -2.54
C LYS A 46 -11.59 -3.70 -2.45
N GLU A 47 -10.61 -2.82 -2.28
CA GLU A 47 -10.84 -1.38 -2.14
C GLU A 47 -9.86 -0.61 -3.02
N THR A 48 -10.25 0.61 -3.41
CA THR A 48 -9.39 1.51 -4.17
C THR A 48 -9.40 2.88 -3.52
N MET A 49 -8.22 3.46 -3.36
CA MET A 49 -8.03 4.83 -2.90
C MET A 49 -7.09 5.57 -3.87
N GLN A 50 -7.11 6.90 -3.81
CA GLN A 50 -6.26 7.72 -4.66
C GLN A 50 -5.69 8.92 -3.92
N THR A 51 -4.53 9.42 -4.36
CA THR A 51 -3.94 10.67 -3.88
C THR A 51 -3.27 11.44 -5.01
N SER A 52 -3.21 12.77 -4.88
CA SER A 52 -2.51 13.61 -5.85
C SER A 52 -1.00 13.49 -5.63
N ILE A 53 -0.25 13.34 -6.72
CA ILE A 53 1.22 13.36 -6.71
C ILE A 53 1.75 14.57 -7.49
N ALA A 54 0.89 15.52 -7.84
CA ALA A 54 1.30 16.75 -8.52
C ALA A 54 2.23 17.56 -7.61
N SER A 55 3.41 17.87 -8.12
CA SER A 55 4.34 18.81 -7.50
C SER A 55 3.75 20.21 -7.57
N ASP A 56 3.06 20.67 -6.53
CA ASP A 56 2.91 22.12 -6.37
C ASP A 56 4.32 22.70 -6.24
N ASN A 57 4.69 23.62 -7.12
CA ASN A 57 6.00 24.28 -7.23
C ASN A 57 6.32 25.19 -6.03
N LYS A 58 6.14 24.70 -4.80
CA LYS A 58 6.62 25.30 -3.56
C LYS A 58 7.80 24.46 -3.11
N VAL A 59 8.97 24.77 -3.66
CA VAL A 59 10.25 24.29 -3.16
C VAL A 59 10.42 24.83 -1.73
N GLU A 60 10.03 24.05 -0.72
CA GLU A 60 10.73 24.12 0.55
C GLU A 60 11.90 23.13 0.44
N GLU A 61 13.10 23.67 0.27
CA GLU A 61 14.33 22.92 0.50
C GLU A 61 14.33 22.47 1.96
N ARG A 62 13.88 21.24 2.20
CA ARG A 62 14.31 20.48 3.36
C ARG A 62 15.07 19.30 2.81
N VAL A 63 16.36 19.29 3.10
CA VAL A 63 17.25 18.17 2.84
C VAL A 63 16.76 17.06 3.76
N ASP A 64 15.88 16.20 3.25
CA ASP A 64 15.41 15.04 4.01
C ASP A 64 16.57 14.05 4.03
N GLU A 65 17.22 13.93 5.19
CA GLU A 65 18.37 13.08 5.44
C GLU A 65 18.04 11.62 5.07
N GLN A 66 18.30 11.22 3.83
CA GLN A 66 18.33 9.83 3.34
C GLN A 66 17.41 8.85 4.12
N VAL A 67 16.13 9.20 4.27
CA VAL A 67 15.21 8.31 4.99
C VAL A 67 14.85 7.18 4.04
N GLN A 68 15.46 6.01 4.25
CA GLN A 68 15.00 4.80 3.61
C GLN A 68 13.60 4.47 4.12
N ARG A 69 12.59 4.80 3.31
CA ARG A 69 11.23 4.38 3.59
C ARG A 69 11.05 2.98 2.97
N VAL A 70 10.80 1.99 3.83
CA VAL A 70 10.65 0.57 3.47
C VAL A 70 11.72 0.02 2.50
N GLY A 71 12.97 0.46 2.67
CA GLY A 71 14.11 0.03 1.85
C GLY A 71 14.18 0.60 0.43
N VAL A 72 13.30 1.54 0.06
CA VAL A 72 13.28 2.18 -1.26
C VAL A 72 13.79 3.62 -1.18
N THR A 73 14.88 3.92 -1.88
CA THR A 73 15.41 5.29 -2.03
C THR A 73 14.87 5.92 -3.32
N ALA A 74 14.12 7.01 -3.21
CA ALA A 74 13.46 7.69 -4.34
C ALA A 74 13.87 9.17 -4.44
N ASN A 75 15.17 9.43 -4.66
CA ASN A 75 15.75 10.78 -4.66
C ASN A 75 15.19 11.75 -5.72
N ASN A 76 14.50 11.23 -6.75
CA ASN A 76 13.97 12.03 -7.86
C ASN A 76 12.48 12.38 -7.71
N MET A 77 11.84 12.05 -6.57
CA MET A 77 10.45 12.45 -6.28
C MET A 77 10.39 13.42 -5.10
N PRO A 78 9.52 14.46 -5.13
CA PRO A 78 9.36 15.38 -4.00
C PRO A 78 8.95 14.63 -2.74
N GLY A 79 9.53 15.00 -1.58
CA GLY A 79 9.20 14.43 -0.27
C GLY A 79 7.69 14.39 0.02
N PRO A 80 6.93 15.49 -0.19
CA PRO A 80 5.48 15.49 0.04
C PRO A 80 4.70 14.48 -0.81
N ALA A 81 5.15 14.23 -2.04
CA ALA A 81 4.53 13.21 -2.89
C ALA A 81 4.84 11.80 -2.37
N GLN A 82 6.01 11.58 -1.78
CA GLN A 82 6.36 10.32 -1.11
C GLN A 82 5.52 10.13 0.16
N ASP A 83 5.37 11.16 1.00
CA ASP A 83 4.52 11.15 2.19
C ASP A 83 3.06 10.82 1.87
N ALA A 84 2.49 11.53 0.88
CA ALA A 84 1.12 11.33 0.46
C ALA A 84 0.89 9.91 -0.07
N SER A 85 1.87 9.38 -0.79
CA SER A 85 1.85 8.04 -1.33
C SER A 85 1.96 6.97 -0.25
N GLU A 86 2.81 7.18 0.77
CA GLU A 86 2.93 6.29 1.93
C GLU A 86 1.64 6.26 2.75
N LYS A 87 1.10 7.45 3.06
CA LYS A 87 -0.17 7.59 3.75
C LYS A 87 -1.30 6.87 3.02
N LEU A 88 -1.34 6.96 1.69
CA LEU A 88 -2.33 6.25 0.87
C LEU A 88 -2.29 4.73 1.08
N GLY A 89 -1.10 4.13 1.14
CA GLY A 89 -0.93 2.70 1.38
C GLY A 89 -1.43 2.28 2.77
N LEU A 90 -1.08 3.07 3.80
CA LEU A 90 -1.52 2.83 5.18
C LEU A 90 -3.03 2.98 5.34
N ASP A 91 -3.61 4.04 4.78
CA ASP A 91 -5.05 4.31 4.88
C ASP A 91 -5.86 3.19 4.20
N LEU A 92 -5.43 2.73 3.03
CA LEU A 92 -6.07 1.63 2.33
C LEU A 92 -5.97 0.32 3.11
N ALA A 93 -4.82 0.05 3.73
CA ALA A 93 -4.65 -1.13 4.57
C ALA A 93 -5.58 -1.09 5.79
N ASN A 94 -5.63 0.06 6.48
CA ASN A 94 -6.53 0.27 7.62
C ASN A 94 -8.00 0.14 7.23
N LEU A 95 -8.38 0.64 6.05
CA LEU A 95 -9.74 0.49 5.53
C LEU A 95 -10.10 -0.99 5.36
N LEU A 96 -9.24 -1.78 4.71
CA LEU A 96 -9.47 -3.22 4.54
C LEU A 96 -9.52 -3.95 5.89
N LEU A 97 -8.63 -3.62 6.82
CA LEU A 97 -8.66 -4.19 8.18
C LEU A 97 -9.96 -3.86 8.91
N SER A 98 -10.45 -2.62 8.81
CA SER A 98 -11.74 -2.23 9.40
C SER A 98 -12.96 -2.93 8.77
N LYS A 99 -12.82 -3.39 7.52
CA LYS A 99 -13.85 -4.14 6.77
C LYS A 99 -13.80 -5.65 7.01
N GLY A 100 -12.90 -6.14 7.87
CA GLY A 100 -12.79 -7.55 8.22
C GLY A 100 -11.71 -8.33 7.45
N ALA A 101 -10.71 -7.63 6.90
CA ALA A 101 -9.58 -8.32 6.26
C ALA A 101 -8.80 -9.20 7.24
N LYS A 102 -8.81 -8.86 8.53
CA LYS A 102 -8.04 -9.58 9.55
C LYS A 102 -8.52 -11.03 9.70
N GLU A 103 -9.82 -11.26 9.64
CA GLU A 103 -10.44 -12.57 9.76
C GLU A 103 -10.03 -13.46 8.58
N ILE A 104 -10.17 -12.94 7.36
CA ILE A 104 -9.80 -13.63 6.11
C ILE A 104 -8.32 -14.05 6.13
N LEU A 105 -7.43 -13.12 6.49
CA LEU A 105 -5.98 -13.37 6.51
C LEU A 105 -5.56 -14.32 7.63
N THR A 106 -6.24 -14.29 8.78
CA THR A 106 -5.97 -15.20 9.90
C THR A 106 -6.29 -16.65 9.51
N VAL A 107 -7.46 -16.86 8.89
CA VAL A 107 -7.85 -18.18 8.38
C VAL A 107 -6.91 -18.65 7.29
N ALA A 108 -6.57 -17.77 6.34
CA ALA A 108 -5.65 -18.10 5.25
C ALA A 108 -4.26 -18.52 5.78
N ARG A 109 -3.72 -17.84 6.80
CA ARG A 109 -2.43 -18.21 7.40
C ARG A 109 -2.49 -19.56 8.11
N GLN A 110 -3.51 -19.81 8.93
CA GLN A 110 -3.66 -21.08 9.64
C GLN A 110 -3.72 -22.28 8.69
N LEU A 111 -4.46 -22.14 7.59
CA LEU A 111 -4.57 -23.17 6.56
C LEU A 111 -3.26 -23.35 5.78
N ASN A 112 -2.47 -22.29 5.61
CA ASN A 112 -1.16 -22.38 4.96
C ASN A 112 -0.12 -23.07 5.87
N ASP A 113 -0.16 -22.83 7.18
CA ASP A 113 0.75 -23.45 8.17
C ASP A 113 0.39 -24.91 8.49
N ALA A 114 -0.87 -25.31 8.25
CA ALA A 114 -1.36 -26.67 8.45
C ALA A 114 -1.01 -27.64 7.31
N ARG A 115 -0.25 -27.19 6.31
CA ARG A 115 0.11 -27.94 5.10
C ARG A 115 1.58 -28.32 5.08
#